data_AF-A0A8S3XHC9-F1
#
_entry.id   AF-A0A8S3XHC9-F1
#
_cell.length_a   1.000
_cell.length_b   1.000
_cell.length_c   1.000
_cell.angle_alpha   90.00
_cell.angle_beta   90.00
_cell.angle_gamma   90.00
#
_symmetry.space_group_name_H-M   'P 1'
#
loop_
_entity.id
_entity.type
_entity.pdbx_description
1 polymer ?
#
loop_
_entity_poly.entity_id
_entity_poly.type
_entity_poly.pdbx_seq_one_letter_code
_entity_poly.pdbx_strand_id
1 'polypeptide(L)'
;MTSTKSFIVFSLLAVSCLCQRPSYAGRRPIGYPILGETPISTSNDELGDGLVTEVPKTTERIPIEALGDINLVKRLYKIPLDKQPYWFINWKALDEHRNKPQTYPLRPNNYIHRIHKSNDTVGYK
;
A
#
# COMPACT_ATOMS: atom_id res chain seq x y z
N MET A 1 -35.50 -15.99 35.32
CA MET A 1 -34.09 -16.33 34.96
C MET A 1 -33.88 -16.63 33.46
N THR A 2 -34.88 -16.53 32.58
CA THR A 2 -34.73 -16.75 31.12
C THR A 2 -34.31 -15.49 30.36
N SER A 3 -34.81 -14.31 30.76
CA SER A 3 -34.53 -13.03 30.11
C SER A 3 -33.03 -12.69 30.05
N THR A 4 -32.29 -12.91 31.13
CA THR A 4 -30.85 -12.61 31.22
C THR A 4 -30.02 -13.44 30.24
N LYS A 5 -30.41 -14.70 29.99
CA LYS A 5 -29.73 -15.57 29.02
C LYS A 5 -29.95 -15.09 27.59
N SER A 6 -31.17 -14.65 27.28
CA SER A 6 -31.50 -14.07 25.97
C SER A 6 -30.70 -12.79 25.69
N PHE A 7 -30.51 -11.93 26.70
CA PHE A 7 -29.67 -10.73 26.56
C PHE A 7 -28.20 -11.06 26.27
N ILE A 8 -27.64 -12.08 26.93
CA ILE A 8 -26.26 -12.53 26.69
C ILE A 8 -26.10 -13.07 25.27
N VAL A 9 -27.06 -13.87 24.80
CA VAL A 9 -27.04 -14.42 23.44
C VAL A 9 -27.14 -13.30 22.39
N PHE A 10 -28.02 -12.32 22.61
CA PHE A 10 -28.19 -11.19 21.69
C PHE A 10 -26.94 -10.29 21.65
N SER A 11 -26.30 -10.08 22.80
CA SER A 11 -25.04 -9.32 22.92
C SER A 11 -23.90 -10.00 22.15
N LEU A 12 -23.74 -11.32 22.32
CA LEU A 12 -22.71 -12.09 21.59
C LEU A 12 -22.93 -12.05 20.08
N LEU A 13 -24.19 -12.12 19.63
CA LEU A 13 -24.53 -12.01 18.21
C LEU A 13 -24.17 -10.63 17.66
N ALA A 14 -24.52 -9.55 18.38
CA ALA A 14 -24.22 -8.18 17.96
C ALA A 14 -22.72 -7.90 17.86
N VAL A 15 -21.91 -8.38 18.81
CA VAL A 15 -20.44 -8.20 18.79
C VAL A 15 -19.82 -8.94 17.60
N SER A 16 -20.30 -10.13 17.26
CA SER A 16 -19.79 -10.88 16.10
C SER A 16 -20.02 -10.17 14.75
N CYS A 17 -21.10 -9.38 14.62
CA CYS A 17 -21.36 -8.60 13.42
C CYS A 17 -20.35 -7.45 13.21
N LEU A 18 -19.76 -6.92 14.28
CA LEU A 18 -18.73 -5.88 14.19
C LEU A 18 -17.38 -6.43 13.71
N CYS A 19 -17.16 -7.76 13.79
CA CYS A 19 -15.92 -8.41 13.38
C CYS A 19 -15.86 -8.78 11.88
N GLN A 20 -16.95 -8.63 11.12
CA GLN A 20 -17.05 -9.22 9.77
C GLN A 20 -16.28 -8.48 8.68
N ARG A 21 -15.77 -7.26 8.91
CA ARG A 21 -14.91 -6.59 7.92
C ARG A 21 -13.77 -5.82 8.61
N PRO A 22 -12.50 -6.26 8.51
CA PRO A 22 -11.38 -5.48 9.01
C PRO A 22 -11.30 -4.15 8.24
N SER A 23 -11.04 -3.07 8.97
CA SER A 23 -10.92 -1.70 8.45
C SER A 23 -9.86 -1.53 7.35
N TYR A 24 -8.91 -2.47 7.27
CA TYR A 24 -7.90 -2.51 6.21
C TYR A 24 -8.46 -2.87 4.82
N ALA A 25 -9.62 -3.54 4.74
CA ALA A 25 -10.20 -3.98 3.46
C ALA A 25 -10.82 -2.84 2.61
N GLY A 26 -10.59 -1.58 3.00
CA GLY A 26 -11.15 -0.39 2.36
C GLY A 26 -12.67 -0.31 2.47
N ARG A 27 -13.24 0.90 2.35
CA ARG A 27 -14.70 1.10 2.29
C ARG A 27 -15.27 1.02 0.87
N ARG A 28 -14.40 0.90 -0.13
CA ARG A 28 -14.79 0.82 -1.53
C ARG A 28 -15.37 -0.58 -1.84
N PRO A 29 -16.28 -0.68 -2.82
CA PRO A 29 -16.72 -1.97 -3.36
C PRO A 29 -15.50 -2.81 -3.76
N ILE A 30 -15.60 -4.13 -3.65
CA ILE A 30 -14.57 -5.02 -4.22
C ILE A 30 -14.57 -4.77 -5.72
N GLY A 31 -13.54 -4.07 -6.20
CA GLY A 31 -13.48 -3.57 -7.56
C GLY A 31 -12.06 -3.20 -7.93
N TYR A 32 -11.82 -3.13 -9.24
CA TYR A 32 -10.52 -2.77 -9.78
C TYR A 32 -10.13 -1.35 -9.35
N PRO A 33 -8.83 -1.08 -9.10
CA PRO A 33 -8.38 0.28 -8.90
C PRO A 33 -8.80 1.11 -10.12
N ILE A 34 -9.24 2.34 -9.86
CA ILE A 34 -9.48 3.31 -10.92
C ILE A 34 -8.13 3.58 -11.55
N LEU A 35 -7.90 3.03 -12.75
CA LEU A 35 -6.83 3.49 -13.61
C LEU A 35 -7.22 4.91 -13.99
N GLY A 36 -6.58 5.90 -13.37
CA GLY A 36 -6.60 7.23 -13.96
C GLY A 36 -6.11 7.06 -15.39
N GLU A 37 -6.88 7.58 -16.36
CA GLU A 37 -6.32 7.88 -17.68
C GLU A 37 -5.00 8.57 -17.42
N THR A 38 -3.91 8.04 -18.00
CA THR A 38 -2.55 8.49 -17.77
C THR A 38 -2.54 10.02 -17.68
N PRO A 39 -2.43 10.62 -16.48
CA PRO A 39 -2.11 12.02 -16.45
C PRO A 39 -0.73 12.07 -17.08
N ILE A 40 -0.54 12.95 -18.05
CA ILE A 40 0.78 13.51 -18.30
C ILE A 40 1.15 14.16 -16.97
N SER A 41 1.79 13.39 -16.09
CA SER A 41 2.22 13.85 -14.79
C SER A 41 3.46 14.70 -14.98
N THR A 42 3.25 15.96 -15.37
CA THR A 42 4.04 17.05 -14.81
C THR A 42 3.61 17.20 -13.35
N SER A 43 3.92 16.21 -12.51
CA SER A 43 3.75 16.29 -11.07
C SER A 43 5.07 16.77 -10.49
N ASN A 44 5.25 18.08 -10.50
CA ASN A 44 6.08 18.76 -9.53
C ASN A 44 5.34 18.68 -8.18
N ASP A 45 5.29 17.48 -7.58
CA ASP A 45 4.88 17.34 -6.19
C ASP A 45 6.16 17.34 -5.35
N GLU A 46 6.57 18.56 -5.03
CA GLU A 46 7.46 18.87 -3.92
C GLU A 46 6.81 18.38 -2.62
N LEU A 47 7.24 17.21 -2.15
CA LEU A 47 7.23 16.91 -0.73
C LEU A 47 8.69 16.90 -0.28
N GLY A 48 9.10 18.04 0.30
CA GLY A 48 10.48 18.35 0.60
C GLY A 48 11.18 17.36 1.51
N ASP A 49 12.42 17.05 1.14
CA ASP A 49 13.50 16.91 2.12
C ASP A 49 14.65 17.83 1.67
N GLY A 50 14.76 18.96 2.37
CA GLY A 50 15.78 19.95 2.14
C GLY A 50 17.08 19.54 2.83
N LEU A 51 18.04 19.03 2.06
CA LEU A 51 19.47 19.28 2.25
C LEU A 51 20.26 18.86 1.01
N VAL A 52 20.22 19.66 -0.06
CA VAL A 52 21.25 19.60 -1.11
C VAL A 52 22.49 20.28 -0.55
N THR A 53 23.26 19.55 0.27
CA THR A 53 24.70 19.78 0.36
C THR A 53 25.32 18.72 -0.50
N GLU A 54 25.94 19.14 -1.62
CA GLU A 54 26.72 18.29 -2.50
C GLU A 54 27.94 17.74 -1.74
N VAL A 55 27.72 16.71 -0.93
CA VAL A 55 28.79 15.89 -0.37
C VAL A 55 29.08 14.81 -1.43
N PRO A 56 30.35 14.61 -1.83
CA PRO A 56 30.69 13.65 -2.88
C PRO A 56 30.12 12.28 -2.52
N LYS A 57 29.35 11.70 -3.46
CA LYS A 57 28.69 10.39 -3.37
C LYS A 57 29.72 9.25 -3.37
N THR A 58 30.50 9.18 -2.31
CA THR A 58 31.05 7.92 -1.78
C THR A 58 30.33 7.59 -0.47
N THR A 59 29.04 7.95 -0.37
CA THR A 59 28.20 7.63 0.79
C THR A 59 27.89 6.15 0.74
N GLU A 60 28.50 5.36 1.62
CA GLU A 60 28.12 3.97 1.85
C GLU A 60 26.59 3.89 1.96
N ARG A 61 25.97 3.13 1.06
CA ARG A 61 24.51 3.00 1.01
C ARG A 61 24.04 2.27 2.26
N ILE A 62 23.39 2.99 3.17
CA ILE A 62 22.79 2.43 4.38
C ILE A 62 21.38 1.89 4.11
N PRO A 63 20.90 0.90 4.88
CA PRO A 63 19.51 0.46 4.82
C PRO A 63 18.53 1.60 5.09
N ILE A 64 17.53 1.78 4.23
CA ILE A 64 16.48 2.82 4.40
C ILE A 64 15.68 2.66 5.70
N GLU A 65 15.51 1.42 6.17
CA GLU A 65 14.82 1.06 7.42
C GLU A 65 15.54 1.59 8.68
N ALA A 66 16.83 1.91 8.56
CA ALA A 66 17.57 2.53 9.65
C ALA A 66 17.27 4.04 9.79
N LEU A 67 16.47 4.64 8.90
CA LEU A 67 16.07 6.06 8.92
C LEU A 67 17.27 7.03 9.08
N GLY A 68 18.43 6.68 8.50
CA GLY A 68 19.65 7.48 8.65
C GLY A 68 20.49 7.19 9.90
N ASP A 69 20.04 6.30 10.80
CA ASP A 69 20.79 5.94 12.02
C ASP A 69 21.94 4.96 11.72
N ILE A 70 23.13 5.53 11.52
CA ILE A 70 24.37 4.80 11.31
C ILE A 70 24.77 4.00 12.57
N ASN A 71 24.45 4.48 13.77
CA ASN A 71 24.82 3.81 15.01
C ASN A 71 24.02 2.52 15.20
N LEU A 72 22.75 2.50 14.78
CA LEU A 72 21.93 1.31 14.73
C LEU A 72 22.57 0.26 13.81
N VAL A 73 22.91 0.63 12.57
CA VAL A 73 23.55 -0.26 11.60
C VAL A 73 24.86 -0.85 12.16
N LYS A 74 25.72 -0.02 12.75
CA LYS A 74 26.96 -0.46 13.40
C LYS A 74 26.71 -1.43 14.56
N ARG A 75 25.63 -1.25 15.32
CA ARG A 75 25.24 -2.17 16.40
C ARG A 75 24.74 -3.50 15.85
N LEU A 76 23.94 -3.46 14.78
CA LEU A 76 23.41 -4.65 14.11
C LEU A 76 24.53 -5.50 13.46
N TYR A 77 25.61 -4.87 12.98
CA TYR A 77 26.78 -5.61 12.51
C TYR A 77 27.54 -6.35 13.61
N LYS A 78 27.44 -5.92 14.89
CA LYS A 78 28.16 -6.54 16.01
C LYS A 78 27.45 -7.77 16.59
N ILE A 79 26.15 -7.91 16.34
CA ILE A 79 25.37 -9.07 16.80
C ILE A 79 25.51 -10.23 15.81
N PRO A 80 25.44 -11.48 16.28
CA PRO A 80 25.57 -12.64 15.41
C PRO A 80 24.38 -12.73 14.44
N LEU A 81 24.59 -13.36 13.28
CA LEU A 81 23.66 -13.38 12.15
C LEU A 81 22.27 -13.93 12.52
N ASP A 82 22.22 -14.94 13.37
CA ASP A 82 21.00 -15.56 13.89
C ASP A 82 20.13 -14.60 14.72
N LYS A 83 20.71 -13.52 15.25
CA LYS A 83 20.03 -12.52 16.07
C LYS A 83 19.79 -11.21 15.32
N GLN A 84 20.26 -11.10 14.08
CA GLN A 84 20.03 -9.92 13.27
C GLN A 84 18.57 -9.88 12.79
N PRO A 85 17.94 -8.69 12.75
CA PRO A 85 16.57 -8.58 12.28
C PRO A 85 16.51 -8.86 10.76
N TYR A 86 15.44 -9.51 10.33
CA TYR A 86 15.24 -9.94 8.94
C TYR A 86 15.40 -8.79 7.93
N TRP A 87 14.87 -7.61 8.26
CA TRP A 87 14.97 -6.44 7.40
C TRP A 87 16.43 -6.02 7.15
N PHE A 88 17.30 -6.21 8.15
CA PHE A 88 18.72 -5.85 8.07
C PHE A 88 19.52 -6.88 7.30
N ILE A 89 19.15 -8.17 7.38
CA ILE A 89 19.80 -9.21 6.57
C ILE A 89 19.43 -9.04 5.08
N ASN A 90 18.15 -8.77 4.81
CA ASN A 90 17.61 -8.71 3.43
C ASN A 90 17.50 -7.30 2.86
N TRP A 91 18.10 -6.31 3.51
CA TRP A 91 17.93 -4.90 3.15
C TRP A 91 18.27 -4.63 1.69
N LYS A 92 19.33 -5.27 1.16
CA LYS A 92 19.78 -5.11 -0.22
C LYS A 92 18.75 -5.66 -1.21
N ALA A 93 18.20 -6.84 -0.95
CA ALA A 93 17.17 -7.45 -1.79
C ALA A 93 15.86 -6.63 -1.75
N LEU A 94 15.48 -6.13 -0.57
CA LEU A 94 14.34 -5.22 -0.44
C LEU A 94 14.55 -3.94 -1.26
N ASP A 95 15.77 -3.39 -1.24
CA ASP A 95 16.10 -2.20 -2.01
C ASP A 95 16.09 -2.42 -3.52
N GLU A 96 16.59 -3.57 -3.97
CA GLU A 96 16.50 -3.97 -5.37
C GLU A 96 15.04 -4.14 -5.80
N HIS A 97 14.20 -4.71 -4.93
CA HIS A 97 12.77 -4.85 -5.18
C HIS A 97 12.05 -3.48 -5.22
N ARG A 98 12.42 -2.53 -4.36
CA ARG A 98 11.89 -1.15 -4.43
C ARG A 98 12.24 -0.47 -5.75
N ASN A 99 13.45 -0.72 -6.26
CA ASN A 99 13.88 -0.18 -7.56
C ASN A 99 13.21 -0.87 -8.75
N LYS A 100 12.73 -2.10 -8.59
CA LYS A 100 12.07 -2.91 -9.63
C LYS A 100 10.81 -3.59 -9.09
N PRO A 101 9.75 -2.82 -8.79
CA PRO A 101 8.53 -3.38 -8.23
C PRO A 101 7.92 -4.37 -9.22
N GLN A 102 7.55 -5.56 -8.73
CA GLN A 102 6.80 -6.52 -9.55
C GLN A 102 5.40 -5.96 -9.80
N THR A 103 5.13 -5.55 -11.03
CA THR A 103 3.79 -5.14 -11.46
C THR A 103 3.04 -6.36 -11.98
N TYR A 104 1.91 -6.67 -11.37
CA TYR A 104 1.01 -7.69 -11.90
C TYR A 104 0.01 -7.01 -12.83
N PRO A 105 -0.30 -7.60 -14.01
CA PRO A 105 -1.35 -7.06 -14.86
C PRO A 105 -2.65 -7.09 -14.07
N LEU A 106 -3.29 -5.92 -13.94
CA LEU A 106 -4.62 -5.84 -13.35
C LEU A 106 -5.59 -6.61 -14.26
N ARG A 107 -6.41 -7.47 -13.66
CA ARG A 107 -7.46 -8.15 -14.42
C ARG A 107 -8.39 -7.08 -15.05
N PRO A 108 -8.69 -7.17 -16.35
CA PRO A 108 -9.49 -6.16 -17.02
C PRO A 108 -10.91 -6.12 -16.44
N ASN A 109 -11.46 -4.91 -16.35
CA ASN A 109 -12.83 -4.71 -15.90
C ASN A 109 -13.82 -5.06 -17.02
N ASN A 110 -14.48 -6.21 -16.90
CA ASN A 110 -15.50 -6.66 -17.85
C ASN A 110 -16.78 -5.80 -17.86
N TYR A 111 -16.93 -4.79 -17.00
CA TYR A 111 -18.15 -3.97 -16.93
C TYR A 111 -18.09 -2.65 -17.72
N ILE A 112 -16.94 -2.31 -18.31
CA ILE A 112 -16.75 -1.02 -19.02
C ILE A 112 -17.47 -0.99 -20.40
N HIS A 113 -17.75 -2.14 -21.02
CA HIS A 113 -18.30 -2.21 -22.38
C HIS A 113 -19.83 -2.04 -22.50
N ARG A 114 -20.52 -1.53 -21.47
CA ARG A 114 -22.00 -1.39 -21.47
C ARG A 114 -22.51 0.01 -21.15
N ILE A 115 -21.72 1.06 -21.37
CA ILE A 115 -22.28 2.41 -21.47
C ILE A 115 -22.91 2.52 -22.86
N HIS A 116 -24.23 2.36 -22.87
CA HIS A 116 -25.10 2.42 -24.03
C HIS A 116 -24.85 3.72 -24.81
N LYS A 117 -24.50 3.61 -26.09
CA LYS A 117 -24.42 4.76 -27.01
C LYS A 117 -25.85 5.20 -27.38
N SER A 118 -26.60 5.75 -26.42
CA SER A 118 -27.82 6.49 -26.75
C SER A 118 -27.42 7.93 -27.04
N ASN A 119 -27.26 8.30 -28.32
CA ASN A 119 -27.51 9.64 -28.85
C ASN A 119 -27.14 9.82 -30.35
N ASP A 120 -27.15 8.77 -31.18
CA ASP A 120 -27.02 8.93 -32.63
C ASP A 120 -28.30 8.43 -33.31
N THR A 121 -29.31 9.31 -33.46
CA THR A 121 -30.15 9.47 -34.67
C THR A 121 -31.40 10.33 -34.40
N VAL A 122 -31.31 11.64 -34.65
CA VAL A 122 -32.40 12.39 -35.32
C VAL A 122 -31.74 13.32 -36.31
N GLY A 123 -31.55 12.83 -37.54
CA GLY A 123 -31.23 13.69 -38.68
C GLY A 123 -32.51 14.39 -39.12
N TYR A 124 -32.52 15.72 -39.11
CA TYR A 124 -33.53 16.51 -39.78
C TYR A 124 -33.36 16.37 -41.29
N LYS A 125 -34.45 16.04 -41.99
CA LYS A 125 -34.59 16.18 -43.44
C LYS A 125 -35.83 17.01 -43.72
#